data_AF-A0A852ADZ1-F1
#
_entry.id   AF-A0A852ADZ1-F1
#
_cell.length_a   1.000
_cell.length_b   1.000
_cell.length_c   1.000
_cell.angle_alpha   90.00
_cell.angle_beta   90.00
_cell.angle_gamma   90.00
#
_symmetry.space_group_name_H-M   'P 1'
#
loop_
_entity.id
_entity.type
_entity.pdbx_description
1 polymer ?
#
loop_
_entity_poly.entity_id
_entity_poly.type
_entity_poly.pdbx_seq_one_letter_code
_entity_poly.pdbx_strand_id
1 'polypeptide(L)'
;MRPLLPLLLLLLLGTVARAQRRDLSPAGAQCLEHECFAVFWASRSFSGASEGCERGGGHLMTVRSTVAEEAISLLLQNREGRLWLGLSLPPSLSCTDPNLRLRGFRWITGDRRTDHTNWAPSGPRCGERCVTVSRELRWQERRCEEPADGFLCQYSYGGSCPRLATQHGVPVTYTTPFGARGADFLALPPGSVADERGRPRCSCPEGAVLAPDGRGCRSPCEGAQCQHHCVVAEGSFVCMCAVGYRLAADGVSCEDIDDCASEPGPCEQQCVNTQGGFECRCHEGYRMEDGRCQRLPPCWDLSCQQRCEERPEGDRCGCHPGYAVHPQDASRCLPHCNASECPPVCGDGGDCECPEGFMLDEEDNLCMDLDECGSGHCQFNCTNTPGGFQCHCPPHGYFLRGIDCIPILDGDGEEASSGDVELEPHTPVPSRPPPKAEPLHPGVLVGIAGGALLSLLALSALGFHLARKRCRSHGSMDYKYSGPHEKELGLQPVPSAQKP
;
A
#
# COMPACT_ATOMS: atom_id res chain seq x y z
N MET A 1 -23.94 -72.51 47.56
CA MET A 1 -24.72 -72.09 46.39
C MET A 1 -23.90 -71.15 45.52
N ARG A 2 -23.25 -71.69 44.49
CA ARG A 2 -22.75 -71.02 43.27
C ARG A 2 -22.50 -72.16 42.27
N PRO A 3 -23.36 -72.40 41.28
CA PRO A 3 -23.10 -73.39 40.26
C PRO A 3 -22.53 -72.76 38.97
N LEU A 4 -21.77 -73.63 38.31
CA LEU A 4 -21.15 -73.61 36.99
C LEU A 4 -22.08 -73.24 35.81
N LEU A 5 -21.41 -73.02 34.66
CA LEU A 5 -21.82 -72.77 33.26
C LEU A 5 -22.04 -71.28 32.87
N PRO A 6 -21.56 -70.84 31.67
CA PRO A 6 -21.35 -71.64 30.46
C PRO A 6 -19.97 -71.48 29.77
N LEU A 7 -19.36 -72.62 29.40
CA LEU A 7 -18.24 -72.74 28.45
C LEU A 7 -18.75 -73.19 27.05
N LEU A 8 -19.95 -72.76 26.66
CA LEU A 8 -20.62 -73.24 25.43
C LEU A 8 -21.17 -72.10 24.56
N LEU A 9 -20.41 -71.01 24.42
CA LEU A 9 -20.73 -69.92 23.49
C LEU A 9 -19.49 -69.38 22.73
N LEU A 10 -18.48 -70.23 22.50
CA LEU A 10 -17.25 -69.88 21.79
C LEU A 10 -17.04 -70.65 20.47
N LEU A 11 -18.04 -71.39 19.98
CA LEU A 11 -17.92 -72.22 18.77
C LEU A 11 -18.95 -71.91 17.66
N LEU A 12 -19.61 -70.75 17.69
CA LEU A 12 -20.49 -70.28 16.61
C LEU A 12 -20.12 -68.90 16.03
N LEU A 13 -18.87 -68.45 16.24
CA LEU A 13 -18.26 -67.35 15.48
C LEU A 13 -17.09 -67.86 14.62
N GLY A 14 -17.21 -69.11 14.15
CA GLY A 14 -16.46 -69.59 13.00
C GLY A 14 -17.11 -69.06 11.72
N THR A 15 -16.30 -68.38 10.90
CA THR A 15 -16.60 -67.89 9.55
C THR A 15 -17.58 -66.72 9.42
N VAL A 16 -17.34 -65.60 10.11
CA VAL A 16 -17.50 -64.32 9.38
C VAL A 16 -16.26 -64.18 8.53
N ALA A 17 -16.46 -64.28 7.23
CA ALA A 17 -15.44 -64.16 6.21
C ALA A 17 -14.47 -63.03 6.57
N ARG A 18 -13.22 -63.41 6.87
CA ARG A 18 -12.07 -62.57 6.59
C ARG A 18 -12.03 -62.46 5.07
N ALA A 19 -12.96 -61.69 4.50
CA ALA A 19 -12.83 -61.20 3.15
C ALA A 19 -11.49 -60.48 3.19
N GLN A 20 -10.48 -61.10 2.59
CA GLN A 20 -9.22 -60.44 2.29
C GLN A 20 -9.63 -59.08 1.74
N ARG A 21 -9.38 -58.01 2.51
CA ARG A 21 -9.42 -56.66 2.01
C ARG A 21 -8.39 -56.69 0.89
N ARG A 22 -8.84 -56.94 -0.35
CA ARG A 22 -7.99 -56.85 -1.51
C ARG A 22 -7.50 -55.41 -1.50
N ASP A 23 -6.20 -55.24 -1.27
CA ASP A 23 -5.53 -53.99 -1.62
C ASP A 23 -5.90 -53.74 -3.08
N LEU A 24 -6.73 -52.72 -3.27
CA LEU A 24 -7.11 -52.27 -4.59
C LEU A 24 -5.85 -51.66 -5.16
N SER A 25 -5.14 -52.42 -5.99
CA SER A 25 -4.08 -51.85 -6.82
C SER A 25 -4.72 -50.95 -7.87
N PRO A 26 -4.12 -49.80 -8.19
CA PRO A 26 -4.62 -48.95 -9.26
C PRO A 26 -4.54 -49.69 -10.58
N ALA A 27 -5.56 -49.48 -11.41
CA ALA A 27 -5.64 -50.08 -12.74
C ALA A 27 -4.71 -49.40 -13.74
N GLY A 28 -4.31 -48.16 -13.44
CA GLY A 28 -3.31 -47.39 -14.16
C GLY A 28 -2.79 -46.28 -13.26
N ALA A 29 -1.54 -45.90 -13.43
CA ALA A 29 -0.98 -44.76 -12.74
C ALA A 29 0.12 -44.10 -13.58
N GLN A 30 0.28 -42.79 -13.43
CA GLN A 30 1.31 -42.01 -14.08
C GLN A 30 1.84 -41.00 -13.08
N CYS A 31 3.15 -40.94 -12.94
CA CYS A 31 3.83 -39.96 -12.11
C CYS A 31 4.60 -38.98 -13.00
N LEU A 32 4.49 -37.70 -12.68
CA LEU A 32 5.12 -36.57 -13.37
C LEU A 32 5.75 -35.68 -12.30
N GLU A 33 7.07 -35.54 -12.33
CA GLU A 33 7.86 -34.84 -11.31
C GLU A 33 7.51 -35.28 -9.87
N HIS A 34 6.77 -34.44 -9.15
CA HIS A 34 6.41 -34.58 -7.73
C HIS A 34 4.98 -35.09 -7.52
N GLU A 35 4.21 -35.28 -8.59
CA GLU A 35 2.80 -35.65 -8.53
C GLU A 35 2.55 -36.99 -9.23
N CYS A 36 1.81 -37.86 -8.57
CA CYS A 36 1.39 -39.15 -9.10
C CYS A 36 -0.13 -39.21 -9.18
N PHE A 37 -0.64 -39.61 -10.33
CA PHE A 37 -2.06 -39.78 -10.60
C PHE A 37 -2.36 -41.26 -10.80
N ALA A 38 -3.47 -41.74 -10.24
CA ALA A 38 -3.86 -43.13 -10.36
C ALA A 38 -5.36 -43.28 -10.57
N VAL A 39 -5.75 -44.26 -11.38
CA VAL A 39 -7.15 -44.61 -11.64
C VAL A 39 -7.52 -45.94 -10.99
N PHE A 40 -8.67 -45.95 -10.32
CA PHE A 40 -9.24 -47.14 -9.70
C PHE A 40 -10.63 -47.40 -10.28
N TRP A 41 -10.77 -48.51 -11.03
CA TRP A 41 -12.05 -49.00 -11.54
C TRP A 41 -12.79 -49.82 -10.49
N ALA A 42 -13.08 -49.19 -9.35
CA ALA A 42 -13.80 -49.79 -8.24
C ALA A 42 -15.00 -48.93 -7.87
N SER A 43 -16.19 -49.51 -8.01
CA SER A 43 -17.43 -48.80 -7.78
C SER A 43 -17.62 -48.48 -6.30
N ARG A 44 -17.64 -47.17 -5.97
CA ARG A 44 -17.69 -46.65 -4.59
C ARG A 44 -18.45 -45.32 -4.53
N SER A 45 -19.00 -45.03 -3.35
CA SER A 45 -19.47 -43.68 -3.01
C SER A 45 -18.30 -42.70 -2.94
N PHE A 46 -18.58 -41.40 -2.92
CA PHE A 46 -17.55 -40.37 -2.84
C PHE A 46 -16.66 -40.51 -1.59
N SER A 47 -17.28 -40.74 -0.42
CA SER A 47 -16.55 -40.94 0.84
C SER A 47 -15.65 -42.18 0.81
N GLY A 48 -16.17 -43.30 0.30
CA GLY A 48 -15.39 -44.53 0.17
C GLY A 48 -14.28 -44.46 -0.88
N ALA A 49 -14.41 -43.57 -1.87
CA ALA A 49 -13.37 -43.25 -2.82
C ALA A 49 -12.28 -42.35 -2.19
N SER A 50 -12.66 -41.34 -1.40
CA SER A 50 -11.71 -40.50 -0.64
C SER A 50 -10.83 -41.32 0.29
N GLU A 51 -11.44 -42.19 1.11
CA GLU A 51 -10.72 -43.12 1.99
C GLU A 51 -9.81 -44.09 1.18
N GLY A 52 -10.19 -44.37 -0.07
CA GLY A 52 -9.37 -45.15 -1.00
C GLY A 52 -8.05 -44.48 -1.33
N CYS A 53 -8.08 -43.18 -1.63
CA CYS A 53 -6.87 -42.41 -1.94
C CYS A 53 -6.03 -42.15 -0.68
N GLU A 54 -6.68 -41.83 0.44
CA GLU A 54 -6.02 -41.51 1.72
C GLU A 54 -5.17 -42.66 2.26
N ARG A 55 -5.57 -43.92 2.01
CA ARG A 55 -4.77 -45.10 2.40
C ARG A 55 -3.40 -45.16 1.75
N GLY A 56 -3.24 -44.60 0.55
CA GLY A 56 -1.95 -44.47 -0.13
C GLY A 56 -1.21 -43.16 0.20
N GLY A 57 -1.71 -42.37 1.15
CA GLY A 57 -1.16 -41.05 1.48
C GLY A 57 -1.54 -39.95 0.49
N GLY A 58 -2.60 -40.14 -0.30
CA GLY A 58 -3.08 -39.17 -1.29
C GLY A 58 -4.50 -38.70 -1.01
N HIS A 59 -5.11 -38.07 -2.00
CA HIS A 59 -6.49 -37.62 -1.96
C HIS A 59 -7.16 -37.77 -3.33
N LEU A 60 -8.48 -37.58 -3.42
CA LEU A 60 -9.15 -37.56 -4.72
C LEU A 60 -8.56 -36.45 -5.61
N MET A 61 -8.36 -36.77 -6.88
CA MET A 61 -7.63 -35.94 -7.82
C MET A 61 -8.27 -34.55 -7.99
N THR A 62 -7.42 -33.53 -8.00
CA THR A 62 -7.82 -32.15 -8.32
C THR A 62 -7.35 -31.79 -9.72
N VAL A 63 -8.23 -31.18 -10.53
CA VAL A 63 -7.90 -30.78 -11.91
C VAL A 63 -7.65 -29.28 -11.92
N ARG A 64 -6.38 -28.89 -11.80
CA ARG A 64 -5.98 -27.49 -11.61
C ARG A 64 -5.03 -26.95 -12.65
N SER A 65 -4.44 -27.83 -13.43
CA SER A 65 -3.45 -27.54 -14.46
C SER A 65 -3.70 -28.42 -15.68
N THR A 66 -3.14 -28.01 -16.82
CA THR A 66 -3.11 -28.81 -18.05
C THR A 66 -2.48 -30.19 -17.82
N VAL A 67 -1.51 -30.30 -16.90
CA VAL A 67 -0.89 -31.58 -16.53
C VAL A 67 -1.91 -32.56 -15.93
N ALA A 68 -2.77 -32.08 -15.02
CA ALA A 68 -3.81 -32.91 -14.42
C ALA A 68 -4.87 -33.31 -15.47
N GLU A 69 -5.18 -32.42 -16.41
CA GLU A 69 -6.08 -32.68 -17.53
C GLU A 69 -5.53 -33.79 -18.46
N GLU A 70 -4.27 -33.66 -18.89
CA GLU A 70 -3.59 -34.66 -19.73
C GLU A 70 -3.48 -36.01 -19.02
N ALA A 71 -3.19 -36.02 -17.72
CA ALA A 71 -3.11 -37.25 -16.94
C ALA A 71 -4.43 -38.04 -16.95
N ILE A 72 -5.59 -37.38 -16.92
CA ILE A 72 -6.90 -38.05 -17.02
C ILE A 72 -7.02 -38.75 -18.37
N SER A 73 -6.69 -38.05 -19.47
CA SER A 73 -6.76 -38.62 -20.82
C SER A 73 -5.86 -39.86 -20.99
N LEU A 74 -4.66 -39.83 -20.39
CA LEU A 74 -3.70 -40.93 -20.40
C LEU A 74 -4.16 -42.12 -19.54
N LEU A 75 -4.71 -41.87 -18.35
CA LEU A 75 -5.11 -42.91 -17.41
C LEU A 75 -6.38 -43.65 -17.82
N LEU A 76 -7.34 -42.96 -18.45
CA LEU A 76 -8.58 -43.60 -18.89
C LEU A 76 -8.39 -44.46 -20.16
N GLN A 77 -7.35 -44.21 -20.95
CA GLN A 77 -7.05 -44.95 -22.20
C GLN A 77 -8.32 -45.21 -23.03
N ASN A 78 -8.67 -46.48 -23.31
CA ASN A 78 -9.85 -46.91 -24.07
C ASN A 78 -11.08 -47.25 -23.21
N ARG A 79 -11.07 -46.92 -21.91
CA ARG A 79 -12.15 -47.26 -20.98
C ARG A 79 -13.02 -46.04 -20.74
N GLU A 80 -14.32 -46.22 -20.94
CA GLU A 80 -15.32 -45.22 -20.60
C GLU A 80 -15.90 -45.49 -19.22
N GLY A 81 -16.25 -44.41 -18.52
CA GLY A 81 -16.92 -44.45 -17.24
C GLY A 81 -16.88 -43.11 -16.54
N ARG A 82 -17.63 -42.99 -15.44
CA ARG A 82 -17.69 -41.80 -14.61
C ARG A 82 -16.83 -42.02 -13.39
N LEU A 83 -15.78 -41.22 -13.25
CA LEU A 83 -14.82 -41.34 -12.15
C LEU A 83 -14.98 -40.16 -11.19
N TRP A 84 -14.98 -40.42 -9.88
CA TRP A 84 -14.97 -39.35 -8.88
C TRP A 84 -13.72 -38.46 -8.99
N LEU A 85 -13.95 -37.14 -8.99
CA LEU A 85 -12.93 -36.11 -8.74
C LEU A 85 -13.02 -35.62 -7.31
N GLY A 86 -11.97 -34.96 -6.80
CA GLY A 86 -11.95 -34.35 -5.47
C GLY A 86 -12.74 -33.06 -5.36
N LEU A 87 -13.94 -32.99 -5.93
CA LEU A 87 -14.77 -31.79 -6.00
C LEU A 87 -16.15 -32.05 -5.40
N SER A 88 -16.47 -31.36 -4.31
CA SER A 88 -17.72 -31.52 -3.55
C SER A 88 -18.37 -30.17 -3.24
N LEU A 89 -19.69 -30.18 -3.09
CA LEU A 89 -20.44 -29.01 -2.67
C LEU A 89 -20.28 -28.82 -1.16
N PRO A 90 -19.79 -27.65 -0.68
CA PRO A 90 -19.65 -27.40 0.75
C PRO A 90 -20.99 -27.54 1.48
N PRO A 91 -21.01 -28.06 2.73
CA PRO A 91 -22.25 -28.19 3.52
C PRO A 91 -22.99 -26.87 3.76
N SER A 92 -22.27 -25.73 3.67
CA SER A 92 -22.83 -24.39 3.81
C SER A 92 -23.71 -23.95 2.62
N LEU A 93 -23.64 -24.65 1.49
CA LEU A 93 -24.39 -24.34 0.27
C LEU A 93 -25.45 -25.43 0.04
N SER A 94 -26.71 -25.02 -0.12
CA SER A 94 -27.82 -25.93 -0.32
C SER A 94 -27.98 -26.39 -1.78
N CYS A 95 -27.57 -25.57 -2.75
CA CYS A 95 -27.75 -25.82 -4.18
C CYS A 95 -26.57 -25.33 -5.02
N THR A 96 -26.38 -25.97 -6.18
CA THR A 96 -25.43 -25.56 -7.22
C THR A 96 -25.99 -24.40 -8.04
N ASP A 97 -25.13 -23.48 -8.46
CA ASP A 97 -25.49 -22.35 -9.33
C ASP A 97 -24.67 -22.41 -10.62
N PRO A 98 -25.27 -22.74 -11.77
CA PRO A 98 -24.58 -22.81 -13.06
C PRO A 98 -23.83 -21.53 -13.47
N ASN A 99 -24.20 -20.37 -12.93
CA ASN A 99 -23.58 -19.08 -13.25
C ASN A 99 -22.31 -18.78 -12.42
N LEU A 100 -22.09 -19.52 -11.33
CA LEU A 100 -20.91 -19.35 -10.50
C LEU A 100 -19.73 -20.17 -11.02
N ARG A 101 -18.49 -19.67 -10.82
CA ARG A 101 -17.28 -20.45 -11.07
C ARG A 101 -17.31 -21.72 -10.22
N LEU A 102 -16.98 -22.86 -10.85
CA LEU A 102 -17.14 -24.20 -10.27
C LEU A 102 -18.55 -24.52 -9.77
N ARG A 103 -19.58 -23.76 -10.15
CA ARG A 103 -20.98 -23.93 -9.73
C ARG A 103 -21.22 -23.98 -8.22
N GLY A 104 -20.34 -23.35 -7.44
CA GLY A 104 -20.37 -23.35 -5.97
C GLY A 104 -19.59 -24.50 -5.31
N PHE A 105 -19.10 -25.47 -6.08
CA PHE A 105 -18.27 -26.56 -5.57
C PHE A 105 -16.91 -26.05 -5.09
N ARG A 106 -16.26 -26.86 -4.25
CA ARG A 106 -14.91 -26.62 -3.71
C ARG A 106 -14.09 -27.89 -3.81
N TRP A 107 -12.80 -27.76 -4.13
CA TRP A 107 -11.90 -28.90 -4.07
C TRP A 107 -11.78 -29.39 -2.62
N ILE A 108 -11.60 -30.69 -2.42
CA ILE A 108 -11.45 -31.30 -1.09
C ILE A 108 -10.22 -30.77 -0.32
N THR A 109 -9.23 -30.21 -1.03
CA THR A 109 -8.07 -29.54 -0.44
C THR A 109 -8.36 -28.09 -0.01
N GLY A 110 -9.56 -27.58 -0.27
CA GLY A 110 -10.08 -26.34 0.33
C GLY A 110 -10.16 -25.12 -0.58
N ASP A 111 -9.48 -25.08 -1.72
CA ASP A 111 -9.52 -23.94 -2.63
C ASP A 111 -10.49 -24.10 -3.82
N ARG A 112 -10.57 -23.06 -4.65
CA ARG A 112 -11.47 -22.93 -5.81
C ARG A 112 -10.71 -22.70 -7.13
N ARG A 113 -9.39 -22.86 -7.15
CA ARG A 113 -8.58 -22.58 -8.34
C ARG A 113 -8.75 -23.73 -9.33
N THR A 114 -9.10 -23.39 -10.57
CA THR A 114 -9.05 -24.31 -11.71
C THR A 114 -8.94 -23.48 -12.97
N ASP A 115 -8.05 -23.89 -13.88
CA ASP A 115 -7.90 -23.27 -15.20
C ASP A 115 -8.78 -23.95 -16.25
N HIS A 116 -9.38 -25.10 -15.92
CA HIS A 116 -10.20 -25.88 -16.84
C HIS A 116 -11.51 -26.35 -16.19
N THR A 117 -12.63 -26.19 -16.90
CA THR A 117 -13.91 -26.82 -16.56
C THR A 117 -14.72 -27.11 -17.82
N ASN A 118 -15.21 -28.33 -17.97
CA ASN A 118 -16.08 -28.73 -19.08
C ASN A 118 -17.36 -29.40 -18.54
N TRP A 119 -18.25 -28.60 -17.97
CA TRP A 119 -19.46 -29.10 -17.33
C TRP A 119 -20.49 -29.60 -18.34
N ALA A 120 -21.09 -30.76 -18.04
CA ALA A 120 -22.30 -31.20 -18.72
C ALA A 120 -23.44 -30.16 -18.51
N PRO A 121 -24.31 -29.98 -19.52
CA PRO A 121 -25.49 -29.12 -19.37
C PRO A 121 -26.38 -29.63 -18.23
N SER A 122 -26.61 -28.80 -17.22
CA SER A 122 -27.56 -29.07 -16.14
C SER A 122 -28.06 -27.78 -15.51
N GLY A 123 -29.31 -27.80 -15.02
CA GLY A 123 -29.87 -26.72 -14.19
C GLY A 123 -29.45 -26.84 -12.71
N PRO A 124 -29.92 -25.93 -11.83
CA PRO A 124 -29.61 -25.96 -10.40
C PRO A 124 -29.99 -27.29 -9.75
N ARG A 125 -29.10 -27.82 -8.90
CA ARG A 125 -29.29 -29.08 -8.15
C ARG A 125 -29.00 -28.86 -6.68
N CYS A 126 -29.88 -29.36 -5.81
CA CYS A 126 -29.79 -29.17 -4.36
C CYS A 126 -29.49 -30.46 -3.58
N GLY A 127 -28.86 -30.33 -2.42
CA GLY A 127 -28.41 -31.41 -1.53
C GLY A 127 -26.94 -31.75 -1.69
N GLU A 128 -26.47 -32.81 -1.02
CA GLU A 128 -25.06 -33.23 -1.12
C GLU A 128 -24.72 -33.64 -2.56
N ARG A 129 -23.78 -32.91 -3.16
CA ARG A 129 -23.37 -33.07 -4.54
C ARG A 129 -21.86 -33.19 -4.66
N CYS A 130 -21.46 -34.11 -5.52
CA CYS A 130 -20.07 -34.41 -5.85
C CYS A 130 -19.95 -34.51 -7.37
N VAL A 131 -18.72 -34.48 -7.88
CA VAL A 131 -18.49 -34.39 -9.33
C VAL A 131 -17.76 -35.61 -9.86
N THR A 132 -18.29 -36.19 -10.93
CA THR A 132 -17.59 -37.19 -11.73
C THR A 132 -17.07 -36.61 -13.04
N VAL A 133 -16.01 -37.19 -13.58
CA VAL A 133 -15.43 -36.85 -14.88
C VAL A 133 -15.47 -38.04 -15.83
N SER A 134 -15.73 -37.79 -17.12
CA SER A 134 -15.58 -38.78 -18.20
C SER A 134 -14.20 -38.66 -18.87
N ARG A 135 -13.91 -39.57 -19.81
CA ARG A 135 -12.67 -39.54 -20.61
C ARG A 135 -12.52 -38.25 -21.42
N GLU A 136 -13.62 -37.69 -21.94
CA GLU A 136 -13.67 -36.43 -22.69
C GLU A 136 -13.63 -35.19 -21.77
N LEU A 137 -13.18 -35.39 -20.53
CA LEU A 137 -13.11 -34.37 -19.49
C LEU A 137 -14.46 -33.72 -19.18
N ARG A 138 -15.57 -34.40 -19.48
CA ARG A 138 -16.91 -33.86 -19.20
C ARG A 138 -17.27 -34.07 -17.74
N TRP A 139 -17.53 -32.97 -17.02
CA TRP A 139 -17.83 -32.98 -15.59
C TRP A 139 -19.33 -33.09 -15.38
N GLN A 140 -19.75 -33.99 -14.50
CA GLN A 140 -21.15 -34.23 -14.20
C GLN A 140 -21.41 -34.21 -12.70
N GLU A 141 -22.42 -33.42 -12.30
CA GLU A 141 -22.92 -33.36 -10.93
C GLU A 141 -23.69 -34.64 -10.58
N ARG A 142 -23.36 -35.24 -9.43
CA ARG A 142 -24.00 -36.46 -8.91
C ARG A 142 -24.21 -36.38 -7.41
N ARG A 143 -25.07 -37.26 -6.87
CA ARG A 143 -25.20 -37.43 -5.42
C ARG A 143 -23.97 -38.14 -4.88
N CYS A 144 -23.39 -37.65 -3.78
CA CYS A 144 -22.16 -38.20 -3.21
C CYS A 144 -22.31 -39.65 -2.71
N GLU A 145 -23.53 -40.05 -2.33
CA GLU A 145 -23.86 -41.39 -1.84
C GLU A 145 -23.96 -42.43 -2.97
N GLU A 146 -24.29 -41.99 -4.19
CA GLU A 146 -24.39 -42.91 -5.33
C GLU A 146 -23.01 -43.47 -5.68
N PRO A 147 -22.90 -44.74 -6.10
CA PRO A 147 -21.64 -45.26 -6.56
C PRO A 147 -21.29 -44.70 -7.95
N ALA A 148 -20.03 -44.31 -8.15
CA ALA A 148 -19.49 -44.06 -9.48
C ALA A 148 -18.84 -45.35 -10.05
N ASP A 149 -18.41 -45.30 -11.32
CA ASP A 149 -17.77 -46.44 -11.99
C ASP A 149 -16.32 -46.64 -11.50
N GLY A 150 -15.74 -45.59 -10.93
CA GLY A 150 -14.41 -45.59 -10.31
C GLY A 150 -14.05 -44.23 -9.71
N PHE A 151 -12.77 -44.02 -9.44
CA PHE A 151 -12.26 -42.76 -8.88
C PHE A 151 -10.81 -42.51 -9.27
N LEU A 152 -10.41 -41.24 -9.27
CA LEU A 152 -9.06 -40.78 -9.55
C LEU A 152 -8.40 -40.28 -8.27
N CYS A 153 -7.19 -40.73 -8.01
CA CYS A 153 -6.38 -40.29 -6.88
C CYS A 153 -5.18 -39.48 -7.36
N GLN A 154 -4.77 -38.52 -6.53
CA GLN A 154 -3.55 -37.74 -6.66
C GLN A 154 -2.72 -37.93 -5.39
N TYR A 155 -1.41 -38.11 -5.57
CA TYR A 155 -0.42 -38.29 -4.52
C TYR A 155 0.74 -37.34 -4.76
N SER A 156 1.17 -36.64 -3.72
CA SER A 156 2.30 -35.71 -3.78
C SER A 156 3.49 -36.31 -3.04
N TYR A 157 4.63 -36.44 -3.72
CA TYR A 157 5.86 -36.99 -3.16
C TYR A 157 7.02 -36.01 -3.38
N GLY A 158 7.81 -35.78 -2.33
CA GLY A 158 9.00 -34.93 -2.39
C GLY A 158 10.15 -35.64 -3.08
N GLY A 159 10.59 -35.11 -4.22
CA GLY A 159 11.63 -35.67 -5.09
C GLY A 159 11.20 -36.93 -5.86
N SER A 160 11.92 -37.22 -6.92
CA SER A 160 11.78 -38.45 -7.71
C SER A 160 13.02 -39.33 -7.54
N CYS A 161 12.83 -40.64 -7.42
CA CYS A 161 13.91 -41.59 -7.55
C CYS A 161 14.32 -41.77 -9.01
N PRO A 162 15.61 -41.94 -9.30
CA PRO A 162 16.05 -42.34 -10.63
C PRO A 162 15.45 -43.70 -10.98
N ARG A 163 15.00 -43.88 -12.23
CA ARG A 163 14.70 -45.22 -12.75
C ARG A 163 15.95 -46.08 -12.66
N LEU A 164 15.78 -47.36 -12.33
CA LEU A 164 16.89 -48.30 -12.46
C LEU A 164 17.25 -48.40 -13.95
N ALA A 165 18.52 -48.13 -14.26
CA ALA A 165 19.03 -48.31 -15.61
C ALA A 165 18.95 -49.80 -15.95
N THR A 166 17.99 -50.17 -16.80
CA THR A 166 17.78 -51.55 -17.24
C THR A 166 18.95 -51.97 -18.12
N GLN A 167 20.00 -52.46 -17.49
CA GLN A 167 21.12 -52.94 -18.26
C GLN A 167 20.69 -54.23 -19.02
N HIS A 168 21.05 -54.37 -20.31
CA HIS A 168 20.66 -55.45 -21.29
C HIS A 168 19.18 -55.48 -21.74
N GLY A 169 18.33 -54.48 -21.46
CA GLY A 169 16.93 -54.52 -21.93
C GLY A 169 16.07 -55.56 -21.21
N VAL A 170 16.44 -55.87 -19.98
CA VAL A 170 15.65 -56.68 -19.06
C VAL A 170 14.41 -55.89 -18.65
N PRO A 171 13.19 -56.42 -18.83
CA PRO A 171 11.99 -55.71 -18.43
C PRO A 171 11.97 -55.61 -16.90
N VAL A 172 12.14 -54.38 -16.41
CA VAL A 172 12.04 -54.05 -14.98
C VAL A 172 10.63 -53.56 -14.69
N THR A 173 9.99 -54.22 -13.73
CA THR A 173 8.67 -53.79 -13.26
C THR A 173 8.84 -53.04 -11.94
N TYR A 174 8.44 -51.78 -11.91
CA TYR A 174 8.42 -50.98 -10.71
C TYR A 174 7.10 -51.15 -9.97
N THR A 175 7.14 -51.12 -8.65
CA THR A 175 5.98 -51.03 -7.77
C THR A 175 6.07 -49.77 -6.92
N THR A 176 5.11 -48.86 -7.04
CA THR A 176 5.07 -47.59 -6.27
C THR A 176 4.55 -47.82 -4.83
N PRO A 177 4.80 -46.88 -3.88
CA PRO A 177 4.31 -46.98 -2.51
C PRO A 177 2.78 -47.08 -2.37
N PHE A 178 2.05 -46.51 -3.33
CA PHE A 178 0.59 -46.61 -3.41
C PHE A 178 0.10 -47.84 -4.21
N GLY A 179 1.01 -48.77 -4.53
CA GLY A 179 0.69 -50.09 -5.07
C GLY A 179 0.52 -50.17 -6.59
N ALA A 180 0.86 -49.11 -7.34
CA ALA A 180 0.85 -49.18 -8.80
C ALA A 180 2.03 -49.99 -9.33
N ARG A 181 1.81 -50.76 -10.40
CA ARG A 181 2.85 -51.55 -11.06
C ARG A 181 2.95 -51.18 -12.54
N GLY A 182 4.17 -50.99 -13.02
CA GLY A 182 4.43 -50.55 -14.39
C GLY A 182 5.92 -50.47 -14.70
N ALA A 183 6.27 -50.42 -15.99
CA ALA A 183 7.65 -50.31 -16.45
C ALA A 183 7.98 -48.90 -16.98
N ASP A 184 6.96 -48.06 -17.17
CA ASP A 184 6.94 -46.84 -17.96
C ASP A 184 6.67 -45.56 -17.15
N PHE A 185 6.66 -45.61 -15.81
CA PHE A 185 6.44 -44.45 -14.93
C PHE A 185 7.45 -43.32 -15.17
N LEU A 186 7.02 -42.14 -15.66
CA LEU A 186 7.92 -41.02 -16.03
C LEU A 186 8.72 -40.49 -14.83
N ALA A 187 8.14 -40.53 -13.63
CA ALA A 187 8.82 -40.35 -12.36
C ALA A 187 8.57 -41.54 -11.43
N LEU A 188 9.52 -41.86 -10.55
CA LEU A 188 9.33 -42.87 -9.51
C LEU A 188 9.26 -42.20 -8.14
N PRO A 189 8.14 -42.29 -7.40
CA PRO A 189 8.06 -41.73 -6.06
C PRO A 189 9.02 -42.48 -5.10
N PRO A 190 9.54 -41.81 -4.05
CA PRO A 190 10.41 -42.43 -3.06
C PRO A 190 9.74 -43.65 -2.40
N GLY A 191 10.50 -44.73 -2.23
CA GLY A 191 9.99 -46.00 -1.71
C GLY A 191 9.44 -46.95 -2.79
N SER A 192 9.55 -46.59 -4.07
CA SER A 192 9.29 -47.53 -5.17
C SER A 192 10.30 -48.68 -5.18
N VAL A 193 9.83 -49.91 -5.40
CA VAL A 193 10.67 -51.12 -5.53
C VAL A 193 10.68 -51.63 -6.96
N ALA A 194 11.72 -52.34 -7.36
CA ALA A 194 11.85 -52.87 -8.71
C ALA A 194 12.19 -54.36 -8.71
N ASP A 195 11.69 -55.10 -9.71
CA ASP A 195 11.94 -56.52 -9.93
C ASP A 195 12.55 -56.75 -11.31
N GLU A 196 13.69 -57.47 -11.40
CA GLU A 196 14.49 -57.69 -12.62
C GLU A 196 14.41 -59.16 -13.10
N ARG A 197 14.20 -59.40 -14.41
CA ARG A 197 14.34 -60.72 -15.05
C ARG A 197 15.49 -60.77 -16.08
N GLY A 198 16.77 -60.88 -15.66
CA GLY A 198 17.92 -61.23 -16.53
C GLY A 198 19.14 -60.28 -16.45
N ARG A 199 20.33 -60.72 -16.94
CA ARG A 199 21.69 -60.08 -16.83
C ARG A 199 21.86 -58.76 -17.62
N PRO A 200 22.93 -57.92 -17.45
CA PRO A 200 23.01 -56.48 -17.83
C PRO A 200 24.17 -55.91 -18.76
N ARG A 201 23.89 -54.92 -19.69
CA ARG A 201 24.76 -54.21 -20.73
C ARG A 201 24.65 -52.74 -20.42
N CYS A 202 25.75 -52.04 -20.52
CA CYS A 202 25.81 -50.59 -20.38
C CYS A 202 25.42 -49.87 -21.68
N SER A 203 24.64 -48.81 -21.54
CA SER A 203 24.35 -47.78 -22.54
C SER A 203 24.37 -46.41 -21.83
N CYS A 204 24.71 -45.34 -22.54
CA CYS A 204 24.83 -44.00 -21.93
C CYS A 204 23.54 -43.18 -22.06
N PRO A 205 23.34 -42.18 -21.16
CA PRO A 205 22.25 -41.20 -21.27
C PRO A 205 22.30 -40.44 -22.60
N GLU A 206 21.18 -39.87 -23.01
CA GLU A 206 21.03 -39.16 -24.28
C GLU A 206 22.12 -38.11 -24.46
N GLY A 207 22.87 -38.23 -25.56
CA GLY A 207 24.00 -37.35 -25.88
C GLY A 207 25.35 -37.74 -25.29
N ALA A 208 25.43 -38.56 -24.24
CA ALA A 208 26.71 -39.05 -23.73
C ALA A 208 27.22 -40.25 -24.56
N VAL A 209 28.52 -40.28 -24.82
CA VAL A 209 29.18 -41.37 -25.55
C VAL A 209 29.85 -42.35 -24.59
N LEU A 210 29.72 -43.64 -24.89
CA LEU A 210 30.33 -44.71 -24.10
C LEU A 210 31.86 -44.59 -24.21
N ALA A 211 32.52 -44.57 -23.06
CA ALA A 211 33.97 -44.53 -22.99
C ALA A 211 34.58 -45.79 -23.65
N PRO A 212 35.85 -45.73 -24.12
CA PRO A 212 36.48 -46.84 -24.83
C PRO A 212 36.55 -48.16 -24.05
N ASP A 213 36.44 -48.10 -22.72
CA ASP A 213 36.41 -49.24 -21.82
C ASP A 213 35.05 -49.96 -21.76
N GLY A 214 34.03 -49.41 -22.42
CA GLY A 214 32.67 -49.92 -22.46
C GLY A 214 31.91 -49.82 -21.13
N ARG A 215 32.43 -49.05 -20.16
CA ARG A 215 31.95 -49.05 -18.77
C ARG A 215 31.77 -47.64 -18.17
N GLY A 216 32.28 -46.59 -18.83
CA GLY A 216 32.01 -45.18 -18.48
C GLY A 216 31.20 -44.43 -19.54
N CYS A 217 30.64 -43.27 -19.18
CA CYS A 217 30.00 -42.34 -20.10
C CYS A 217 30.70 -41.00 -20.02
N ARG A 218 31.07 -40.44 -21.19
CA ARG A 218 31.66 -39.10 -21.30
C ARG A 218 30.69 -38.18 -22.03
N SER A 219 30.51 -36.96 -21.51
CA SER A 219 29.75 -35.94 -22.23
C SER A 219 30.61 -35.34 -23.34
N PRO A 220 30.11 -35.16 -24.56
CA PRO A 220 30.79 -34.40 -25.61
C PRO A 220 31.14 -32.96 -25.19
N CYS A 221 30.40 -32.40 -24.22
CA CYS A 221 30.70 -31.08 -23.65
C CYS A 221 31.82 -31.08 -22.60
N GLU A 222 32.27 -32.26 -22.15
CA GLU A 222 33.36 -32.38 -21.19
C GLU A 222 34.69 -32.03 -21.87
N GLY A 223 35.14 -30.77 -21.72
CA GLY A 223 36.32 -30.21 -22.38
C GLY A 223 36.03 -29.34 -23.61
N ALA A 224 34.75 -29.06 -23.91
CA ALA A 224 34.37 -28.12 -24.95
C ALA A 224 34.77 -26.68 -24.59
N GLN A 225 35.24 -25.91 -25.58
CA GLN A 225 35.72 -24.53 -25.40
C GLN A 225 34.62 -23.49 -25.73
N CYS A 226 33.34 -23.85 -25.57
CA CYS A 226 32.24 -22.91 -25.83
C CYS A 226 32.30 -21.72 -24.87
N GLN A 227 32.16 -20.50 -25.40
CA GLN A 227 32.21 -19.28 -24.59
C GLN A 227 31.01 -19.16 -23.63
N HIS A 228 29.81 -19.56 -24.06
CA HIS A 228 28.58 -19.46 -23.25
C HIS A 228 27.98 -20.82 -22.91
N HIS A 229 27.34 -21.49 -23.88
CA HIS A 229 26.63 -22.75 -23.64
C HIS A 229 27.14 -23.85 -24.56
N CYS A 230 27.25 -25.06 -24.03
CA CYS A 230 27.51 -26.26 -24.80
C CYS A 230 26.27 -27.14 -24.77
N VAL A 231 25.74 -27.49 -25.94
CA VAL A 231 24.62 -28.42 -26.08
C VAL A 231 25.07 -29.66 -26.82
N VAL A 232 24.58 -30.80 -26.36
CA VAL A 232 24.93 -32.09 -26.97
C VAL A 232 23.99 -32.34 -28.15
N ALA A 233 24.54 -32.63 -29.33
CA ALA A 233 23.79 -32.81 -30.57
C ALA A 233 24.35 -33.98 -31.38
N GLU A 234 23.49 -34.94 -31.71
CA GLU A 234 23.79 -36.09 -32.61
C GLU A 234 25.11 -36.84 -32.31
N GLY A 235 25.43 -37.05 -31.03
CA GLY A 235 26.66 -37.75 -30.61
C GLY A 235 27.93 -36.88 -30.59
N SER A 236 27.78 -35.56 -30.77
CA SER A 236 28.81 -34.53 -30.66
C SER A 236 28.32 -33.37 -29.78
N PHE A 237 28.95 -32.19 -29.85
CA PHE A 237 28.44 -30.98 -29.21
C PHE A 237 28.40 -29.80 -30.19
N VAL A 238 27.52 -28.86 -29.92
CA VAL A 238 27.42 -27.56 -30.59
C VAL A 238 27.47 -26.49 -29.51
N CYS A 239 28.19 -25.40 -29.77
CA CYS A 239 28.17 -24.24 -28.90
C CYS A 239 26.97 -23.35 -29.24
N MET A 240 26.32 -22.82 -28.21
CA MET A 240 25.22 -21.88 -28.32
C MET A 240 25.54 -20.64 -27.50
N CYS A 241 25.03 -19.49 -27.96
CA CYS A 241 25.22 -18.22 -27.30
C CYS A 241 23.99 -17.84 -26.48
N ALA A 242 24.21 -17.07 -25.41
CA ALA A 242 23.12 -16.45 -24.66
C ALA A 242 22.29 -15.52 -25.55
N VAL A 243 21.08 -15.17 -25.10
CA VAL A 243 20.22 -14.20 -25.80
C VAL A 243 20.98 -12.87 -25.95
N GLY A 244 20.87 -12.24 -27.12
CA GLY A 244 21.61 -11.03 -27.48
C GLY A 244 22.99 -11.29 -28.11
N TYR A 245 23.35 -12.55 -28.35
CA TYR A 245 24.63 -12.92 -28.98
C TYR A 245 24.41 -13.91 -30.12
N ARG A 246 25.32 -13.86 -31.10
CA ARG A 246 25.38 -14.81 -32.21
C ARG A 246 26.67 -15.64 -32.13
N LEU A 247 26.59 -16.88 -32.60
CA LEU A 247 27.77 -17.73 -32.69
C LEU A 247 28.71 -17.20 -33.78
N ALA A 248 29.97 -16.98 -33.40
CA ALA A 248 31.00 -16.52 -34.32
C ALA A 248 31.38 -17.60 -35.33
N ALA A 249 32.13 -17.21 -36.37
CA ALA A 249 32.55 -18.12 -37.44
C ALA A 249 33.47 -19.27 -36.96
N ASP A 250 34.10 -19.13 -35.80
CA ASP A 250 34.91 -20.18 -35.17
C ASP A 250 34.07 -21.29 -34.52
N GLY A 251 32.74 -21.11 -34.43
CA GLY A 251 31.80 -22.08 -33.89
C GLY A 251 31.86 -22.25 -32.37
N VAL A 252 32.63 -21.43 -31.65
CA VAL A 252 32.83 -21.55 -30.19
C VAL A 252 32.69 -20.23 -29.44
N SER A 253 33.02 -19.11 -30.09
CA SER A 253 32.90 -17.76 -29.53
C SER A 253 31.53 -17.17 -29.83
N CYS A 254 31.13 -16.22 -29.00
CA CYS A 254 29.86 -15.51 -29.07
C CYS A 254 30.12 -14.02 -29.26
N GLU A 255 29.69 -13.51 -30.41
CA GLU A 255 29.72 -12.09 -30.73
C GLU A 255 28.43 -11.45 -30.26
N ASP A 256 28.56 -10.28 -29.62
CA ASP A 256 27.43 -9.43 -29.27
C ASP A 256 26.66 -9.03 -30.53
N ILE A 257 25.33 -9.11 -30.48
CA ILE A 257 24.48 -8.63 -31.56
C ILE A 257 24.26 -7.14 -31.34
N ASP A 258 24.73 -6.32 -32.28
CA ASP A 258 24.45 -4.89 -32.26
C ASP A 258 22.99 -4.65 -32.67
N ASP A 259 22.08 -4.68 -31.70
CA ASP A 259 20.66 -4.43 -31.90
C ASP A 259 20.42 -3.01 -32.46
N CYS A 260 21.30 -2.05 -32.16
CA CYS A 260 21.21 -0.68 -32.66
C CYS A 260 21.52 -0.55 -34.15
N ALA A 261 22.20 -1.53 -34.75
CA ALA A 261 22.49 -1.58 -36.18
C ALA A 261 21.34 -2.19 -37.01
N SER A 262 20.20 -2.53 -36.38
CA SER A 262 19.01 -3.02 -37.08
C SER A 262 18.26 -1.91 -37.82
N GLU A 263 17.53 -2.27 -38.88
CA GLU A 263 16.77 -1.32 -39.71
C GLU A 263 15.31 -1.79 -39.90
N PRO A 264 14.31 -1.06 -39.37
CA PRO A 264 14.44 0.14 -38.53
C PRO A 264 15.01 -0.18 -37.15
N GLY A 265 15.81 0.73 -36.60
CA GLY A 265 16.43 0.58 -35.27
C GLY A 265 15.41 0.45 -34.13
N PRO A 266 15.81 -0.10 -32.97
CA PRO A 266 14.87 -0.52 -31.93
C PRO A 266 14.39 0.62 -31.02
N CYS A 267 15.08 1.76 -31.05
CA CYS A 267 14.79 2.92 -30.20
C CYS A 267 14.22 4.09 -31.02
N GLU A 268 13.36 4.89 -30.39
CA GLU A 268 12.77 6.08 -31.00
C GLU A 268 13.79 7.20 -31.26
N GLN A 269 14.73 7.38 -30.32
CA GLN A 269 15.71 8.47 -30.37
C GLN A 269 17.15 7.93 -30.38
N GLN A 270 17.72 7.68 -29.21
CA GLN A 270 19.10 7.22 -29.10
C GLN A 270 19.13 5.75 -28.68
N CYS A 271 19.86 4.93 -29.45
CA CYS A 271 20.15 3.55 -29.11
C CYS A 271 21.60 3.43 -28.65
N VAL A 272 21.85 2.78 -27.52
CA VAL A 272 23.18 2.45 -27.03
C VAL A 272 23.30 0.94 -26.97
N ASN A 273 24.17 0.37 -27.81
CA ASN A 273 24.41 -1.06 -27.78
C ASN A 273 25.15 -1.45 -26.49
N THR A 274 24.72 -2.53 -25.86
CA THR A 274 25.27 -3.03 -24.60
C THR A 274 25.57 -4.52 -24.73
N GLN A 275 26.43 -5.04 -23.86
CA GLN A 275 26.78 -6.45 -23.92
C GLN A 275 25.56 -7.35 -23.60
N GLY A 276 25.01 -8.03 -24.62
CA GLY A 276 23.84 -8.90 -24.58
C GLY A 276 22.49 -8.22 -24.85
N GLY A 277 22.48 -6.98 -25.35
CA GLY A 277 21.25 -6.26 -25.68
C GLY A 277 21.48 -4.76 -25.94
N PHE A 278 20.46 -3.92 -25.74
CA PHE A 278 20.57 -2.48 -25.95
C PHE A 278 19.82 -1.66 -24.90
N GLU A 279 20.21 -0.40 -24.76
CA GLU A 279 19.53 0.59 -23.93
C GLU A 279 19.05 1.76 -24.80
N CYS A 280 17.75 2.09 -24.72
CA CYS A 280 17.22 3.30 -25.33
C CYS A 280 17.38 4.50 -24.40
N ARG A 281 17.86 5.61 -24.95
CA ARG A 281 17.98 6.89 -24.27
C ARG A 281 17.22 7.97 -25.02
N CYS A 282 16.77 8.96 -24.27
CA CYS A 282 16.18 10.16 -24.84
C CYS A 282 17.22 11.26 -24.98
N HIS A 283 17.01 12.14 -25.96
CA HIS A 283 17.76 13.38 -26.07
C HIS A 283 17.52 14.28 -24.86
N GLU A 284 18.41 15.25 -24.67
CA GLU A 284 18.27 16.28 -23.66
C GLU A 284 16.92 17.01 -23.81
N GLY A 285 16.23 17.26 -22.68
CA GLY A 285 14.87 17.82 -22.69
C GLY A 285 13.76 16.80 -22.96
N TYR A 286 14.05 15.51 -22.94
CA TYR A 286 13.07 14.42 -23.06
C TYR A 286 13.26 13.39 -21.94
N ARG A 287 12.16 12.74 -21.53
CA ARG A 287 12.18 11.62 -20.58
C ARG A 287 11.54 10.37 -21.19
N MET A 288 12.03 9.21 -20.77
CA MET A 288 11.43 7.93 -21.14
C MET A 288 10.15 7.70 -20.31
N GLU A 289 9.03 7.51 -21.00
CA GLU A 289 7.72 7.20 -20.40
C GLU A 289 7.03 6.16 -21.29
N ASP A 290 6.70 5.00 -20.71
CA ASP A 290 6.11 3.84 -21.41
C ASP A 290 6.86 3.39 -22.68
N GLY A 291 8.20 3.45 -22.65
CA GLY A 291 9.05 3.03 -23.77
C GLY A 291 9.14 4.06 -24.92
N ARG A 292 8.68 5.30 -24.70
CA ARG A 292 8.75 6.40 -25.66
C ARG A 292 9.37 7.64 -25.05
N CYS A 293 10.03 8.45 -25.87
CA CYS A 293 10.65 9.69 -25.43
C CYS A 293 9.65 10.84 -25.48
N GLN A 294 9.16 11.25 -24.32
CA GLN A 294 8.27 12.39 -24.18
C GLN A 294 9.06 13.65 -23.90
N ARG A 295 8.73 14.75 -24.60
CA ARG A 295 9.32 16.05 -24.35
C ARG A 295 8.99 16.49 -22.94
N LEU A 296 9.99 16.91 -22.18
CA LEU A 296 9.81 17.46 -20.85
C LEU A 296 9.08 18.81 -20.95
N PRO A 297 8.18 19.12 -20.00
CA PRO A 297 7.48 20.39 -20.01
C PRO A 297 8.48 21.55 -19.88
N PRO A 298 8.10 22.77 -20.31
CA PRO A 298 8.85 23.97 -19.96
C PRO A 298 9.14 24.03 -18.46
N CYS A 299 10.24 24.67 -18.07
CA CYS A 299 10.67 24.82 -16.68
C CYS A 299 11.09 23.54 -15.94
N TRP A 300 11.38 22.44 -16.64
CA TRP A 300 11.79 21.19 -15.97
C TRP A 300 13.24 21.19 -15.44
N ASP A 301 14.15 21.93 -16.10
CA ASP A 301 15.60 21.92 -15.82
C ASP A 301 16.10 23.18 -15.10
N LEU A 302 15.21 24.15 -14.88
CA LEU A 302 15.56 25.41 -14.23
C LEU A 302 15.40 25.30 -12.72
N SER A 303 16.52 25.40 -12.00
CA SER A 303 16.56 25.42 -10.53
C SER A 303 16.24 26.81 -9.96
N CYS A 304 15.02 27.32 -10.18
CA CYS A 304 14.60 28.64 -9.69
C CYS A 304 14.28 28.64 -8.19
N GLN A 305 14.73 29.68 -7.46
CA GLN A 305 14.45 29.84 -6.01
C GLN A 305 12.95 29.99 -5.72
N GLN A 306 12.20 30.63 -6.61
CA GLN A 306 10.77 30.90 -6.39
C GLN A 306 9.91 30.37 -7.54
N ARG A 307 10.01 30.94 -8.74
CA ARG A 307 9.13 30.60 -9.86
C ARG A 307 9.90 30.51 -11.17
N CYS A 308 9.39 29.70 -12.09
CA CYS A 308 9.83 29.67 -13.47
C CYS A 308 8.72 30.21 -14.40
N GLU A 309 9.12 30.97 -15.42
CA GLU A 309 8.26 31.61 -16.39
C GLU A 309 8.59 31.09 -17.79
N GLU A 310 7.57 30.55 -18.46
CA GLU A 310 7.68 30.10 -19.84
C GLU A 310 7.73 31.31 -20.79
N ARG A 311 8.72 31.36 -21.68
CA ARG A 311 8.83 32.41 -22.70
C ARG A 311 9.13 31.81 -24.07
N PRO A 312 8.65 32.43 -25.16
CA PRO A 312 8.95 31.95 -26.53
C PRO A 312 10.44 31.92 -26.87
N GLU A 313 11.23 32.75 -26.18
CA GLU A 313 12.68 32.91 -26.32
C GLU A 313 13.50 32.01 -25.38
N GLY A 314 12.84 31.17 -24.57
CA GLY A 314 13.45 30.26 -23.59
C GLY A 314 12.97 30.55 -22.16
N ASP A 315 12.81 29.51 -21.36
CA ASP A 315 12.31 29.60 -19.99
C ASP A 315 13.28 30.40 -19.09
N ARG A 316 12.75 31.14 -18.13
CA ARG A 316 13.55 31.94 -17.18
C ARG A 316 12.99 31.87 -15.77
N CYS A 317 13.82 32.15 -14.77
CA CYS A 317 13.34 32.32 -13.41
C CYS A 317 12.68 33.69 -13.20
N GLY A 318 11.58 33.69 -12.45
CA GLY A 318 10.86 34.87 -11.99
C GLY A 318 10.68 34.82 -10.47
N CYS A 319 10.42 35.99 -9.89
CA CYS A 319 10.20 36.12 -8.44
C CYS A 319 8.74 36.46 -8.13
N HIS A 320 8.28 36.16 -6.93
CA HIS A 320 6.98 36.60 -6.43
C HIS A 320 6.95 38.14 -6.26
N PRO A 321 5.77 38.77 -6.20
CA PRO A 321 5.65 40.19 -5.88
C PRO A 321 6.45 40.56 -4.62
N GLY A 322 7.12 41.71 -4.63
CA GLY A 322 8.01 42.12 -3.55
C GLY A 322 9.43 41.55 -3.62
N TYR A 323 9.78 40.83 -4.69
CA TYR A 323 11.12 40.30 -4.93
C TYR A 323 11.60 40.61 -6.36
N ALA A 324 12.90 40.83 -6.52
CA ALA A 324 13.57 41.00 -7.80
C ALA A 324 14.63 39.91 -8.01
N VAL A 325 14.87 39.55 -9.27
CA VAL A 325 15.89 38.57 -9.64
C VAL A 325 17.28 39.10 -9.27
N HIS A 326 18.12 38.26 -8.68
CA HIS A 326 19.47 38.64 -8.25
C HIS A 326 20.33 39.02 -9.48
N PRO A 327 21.03 40.18 -9.47
CA PRO A 327 21.72 40.71 -10.67
C PRO A 327 22.80 39.80 -11.26
N GLN A 328 23.41 38.94 -10.44
CA GLN A 328 24.51 38.04 -10.84
C GLN A 328 24.10 36.57 -10.87
N ASP A 329 22.90 36.24 -10.37
CA ASP A 329 22.43 34.87 -10.25
C ASP A 329 20.93 34.85 -10.54
N ALA A 330 20.58 34.62 -11.80
CA ALA A 330 19.21 34.70 -12.25
C ALA A 330 18.29 33.64 -11.59
N SER A 331 18.85 32.64 -10.90
CA SER A 331 18.08 31.64 -10.17
C SER A 331 17.56 32.14 -8.82
N ARG A 332 18.13 33.24 -8.29
CA ARG A 332 17.87 33.72 -6.93
C ARG A 332 17.01 34.98 -6.92
N CYS A 333 16.25 35.14 -5.85
CA CYS A 333 15.36 36.27 -5.62
C CYS A 333 15.81 37.04 -4.38
N LEU A 334 15.93 38.36 -4.53
CA LEU A 334 16.21 39.30 -3.44
C LEU A 334 14.95 40.10 -3.10
N PRO A 335 14.72 40.43 -1.81
CA PRO A 335 13.64 41.34 -1.43
C PRO A 335 13.75 42.66 -2.19
N HIS A 336 12.62 43.11 -2.72
CA HIS A 336 12.46 44.35 -3.45
C HIS A 336 11.14 44.98 -3.06
N CYS A 337 11.19 46.02 -2.22
CA CYS A 337 9.99 46.72 -1.79
C CYS A 337 9.44 47.60 -2.90
N ASN A 338 8.14 47.49 -3.15
CA ASN A 338 7.40 48.52 -3.87
C ASN A 338 7.06 49.64 -2.87
N ALA A 339 6.83 50.86 -3.33
CA ALA A 339 6.82 52.07 -2.50
C ALA A 339 5.87 52.09 -1.27
N SER A 340 5.00 51.10 -1.08
CA SER A 340 4.07 50.98 0.05
C SER A 340 3.94 49.55 0.60
N GLU A 341 4.62 48.57 0.00
CA GLU A 341 4.41 47.14 0.24
C GLU A 341 5.73 46.36 0.18
N CYS A 342 6.00 45.55 1.21
CA CYS A 342 7.16 44.66 1.29
C CYS A 342 6.72 43.24 1.69
N PRO A 343 7.41 42.18 1.24
CA PRO A 343 7.17 40.84 1.75
C PRO A 343 7.82 40.67 3.15
N PRO A 344 7.17 39.92 4.07
CA PRO A 344 7.77 39.59 5.35
C PRO A 344 8.93 38.62 5.21
N VAL A 345 9.91 38.74 6.10
CA VAL A 345 11.01 37.79 6.25
C VAL A 345 10.59 36.75 7.28
N CYS A 346 10.22 35.56 6.80
CA CYS A 346 9.77 34.47 7.67
C CYS A 346 10.91 33.48 7.93
N GLY A 347 11.14 33.16 9.20
CA GLY A 347 12.04 32.07 9.59
C GLY A 347 11.39 30.69 9.47
N ASP A 348 12.18 29.62 9.63
CA ASP A 348 11.69 28.22 9.60
C ASP A 348 10.60 27.90 10.65
N GLY A 349 10.43 28.78 11.64
CA GLY A 349 9.41 28.68 12.69
C GLY A 349 8.03 29.27 12.34
N GLY A 350 7.84 29.80 11.12
CA GLY A 350 6.59 30.42 10.68
C GLY A 350 6.28 31.78 11.32
N ASP A 351 7.22 32.33 12.09
CA ASP A 351 7.17 33.72 12.55
C ASP A 351 7.72 34.62 11.44
N CYS A 352 6.88 35.54 10.99
CA CYS A 352 7.13 36.42 9.87
C CYS A 352 7.37 37.83 10.40
N GLU A 353 8.58 38.35 10.18
CA GLU A 353 8.97 39.68 10.61
C GLU A 353 8.98 40.65 9.42
N CYS A 354 8.38 41.82 9.61
CA CYS A 354 8.43 42.87 8.62
C CYS A 354 9.70 43.72 8.77
N PRO A 355 10.23 44.27 7.66
CA PRO A 355 11.28 45.28 7.70
C PRO A 355 10.88 46.47 8.60
N GLU A 356 11.87 47.18 9.17
CA GLU A 356 11.62 48.38 9.97
C GLU A 356 10.77 49.40 9.19
N GLY A 357 9.82 50.05 9.87
CA GLY A 357 8.85 50.96 9.26
C GLY A 357 7.62 50.31 8.62
N PHE A 358 7.52 48.97 8.62
CA PHE A 358 6.36 48.25 8.08
C PHE A 358 5.65 47.41 9.15
N MET A 359 4.34 47.23 8.99
CA MET A 359 3.52 46.34 9.81
C MET A 359 2.95 45.18 8.99
N LEU A 360 2.93 43.99 9.59
CA LEU A 360 2.35 42.81 8.94
C LEU A 360 0.83 42.96 8.89
N ASP A 361 0.28 42.92 7.68
CA ASP A 361 -1.14 42.66 7.48
C ASP A 361 -1.37 41.14 7.48
N GLU A 362 -2.13 40.67 8.47
CA GLU A 362 -2.40 39.25 8.71
C GLU A 362 -3.36 38.65 7.66
N GLU A 363 -4.13 39.48 6.95
CA GLU A 363 -5.05 39.01 5.90
C GLU A 363 -4.30 38.73 4.59
N ASP A 364 -3.42 39.65 4.17
CA ASP A 364 -2.70 39.56 2.90
C ASP A 364 -1.25 39.05 3.04
N ASN A 365 -0.79 38.74 4.26
CA ASN A 365 0.59 38.32 4.58
C ASN A 365 1.65 39.25 3.96
N LEU A 366 1.35 40.55 3.98
CA LEU A 366 2.16 41.58 3.36
C LEU A 366 2.52 42.63 4.40
N CYS A 367 3.74 43.14 4.32
CA CYS A 367 4.17 44.24 5.16
C CYS A 367 3.74 45.56 4.51
N MET A 368 2.84 46.27 5.18
CA MET A 368 2.36 47.59 4.77
C MET A 368 3.16 48.69 5.44
N ASP A 369 3.50 49.72 4.69
CA ASP A 369 4.22 50.90 5.20
C ASP A 369 3.40 51.63 6.27
N LEU A 370 4.06 52.01 7.37
CA LEU A 370 3.42 52.79 8.43
C LEU A 370 3.38 54.26 8.02
N ASP A 371 2.21 54.84 7.78
CA ASP A 371 2.10 56.29 7.53
C ASP A 371 2.20 57.10 8.83
N GLU A 372 3.41 57.54 9.17
CA GLU A 372 3.64 58.34 10.39
C GLU A 372 3.14 59.77 10.25
N CYS A 373 2.97 60.27 9.02
CA CYS A 373 2.37 61.58 8.76
C CYS A 373 0.88 61.58 9.14
N GLY A 374 0.16 60.50 8.85
CA GLY A 374 -1.25 60.33 9.25
C GLY A 374 -1.46 60.28 10.76
N SER A 375 -0.43 59.87 11.50
CA SER A 375 -0.45 59.72 12.96
C SER A 375 0.04 60.97 13.72
N GLY A 376 0.43 62.04 13.00
CA GLY A 376 0.80 63.33 13.61
C GLY A 376 2.17 63.35 14.27
N HIS A 377 3.13 62.54 13.79
CA HIS A 377 4.49 62.49 14.33
C HIS A 377 5.34 63.75 14.04
N CYS A 378 4.97 64.57 13.06
CA CYS A 378 5.65 65.84 12.77
C CYS A 378 4.87 67.05 13.29
N GLN A 379 5.59 68.05 13.79
CA GLN A 379 4.99 69.31 14.27
C GLN A 379 4.41 70.18 13.15
N PHE A 380 5.00 70.12 11.95
CA PHE A 380 4.62 70.94 10.79
C PHE A 380 4.38 70.07 9.55
N ASN A 381 5.19 70.23 8.48
CA ASN A 381 4.99 69.51 7.23
C ASN A 381 5.68 68.12 7.29
N CYS A 382 5.13 67.14 6.58
CA CYS A 382 5.58 65.75 6.63
C CYS A 382 5.52 65.12 5.23
N THR A 383 6.50 64.29 4.90
CA THR A 383 6.50 63.46 3.69
C THR A 383 6.71 62.01 4.09
N ASN A 384 5.73 61.16 3.79
CA ASN A 384 5.82 59.73 4.04
C ASN A 384 6.72 59.06 2.97
N THR A 385 7.55 58.12 3.39
CA THR A 385 8.46 57.36 2.52
C THR A 385 8.39 55.87 2.87
N PRO A 386 8.73 54.95 1.95
CA PRO A 386 8.70 53.53 2.29
C PRO A 386 9.68 53.21 3.42
N GLY A 387 9.19 52.75 4.56
CA GLY A 387 9.94 52.41 5.78
C GLY A 387 10.18 53.58 6.75
N GLY A 388 9.57 54.76 6.52
CA GLY A 388 9.67 55.88 7.47
C GLY A 388 9.24 57.23 6.89
N PHE A 389 9.62 58.32 7.54
CA PHE A 389 9.09 59.65 7.18
C PHE A 389 10.14 60.75 7.28
N GLN A 390 9.81 61.90 6.69
CA GLN A 390 10.60 63.11 6.76
C GLN A 390 9.75 64.31 7.19
N CYS A 391 10.09 64.92 8.32
CA CYS A 391 9.48 66.17 8.76
C CYS A 391 10.17 67.38 8.11
N HIS A 392 9.39 68.42 7.82
CA HIS A 392 9.87 69.67 7.25
C HIS A 392 9.43 70.85 8.13
N CYS A 393 10.40 71.67 8.54
CA CYS A 393 10.15 72.89 9.30
C CYS A 393 9.87 74.08 8.37
N PRO A 394 9.14 75.11 8.85
CA PRO A 394 8.98 76.37 8.12
C PRO A 394 10.34 77.01 7.77
N PRO A 395 10.51 77.59 6.56
CA PRO A 395 11.81 78.04 6.05
C PRO A 395 12.45 79.23 6.80
N HIS A 396 11.73 79.84 7.76
CA HIS A 396 12.22 80.96 8.55
C HIS A 396 11.84 80.79 10.03
N GLY A 397 12.84 80.86 10.91
CA GLY A 397 12.65 80.89 12.37
C GLY A 397 12.70 79.53 13.07
N TYR A 398 12.88 78.42 12.36
CA TYR A 398 12.99 77.07 12.95
C TYR A 398 14.04 76.23 12.23
N PHE A 399 14.71 75.34 12.96
CA PHE A 399 15.54 74.28 12.36
C PHE A 399 15.07 72.89 12.86
N LEU A 400 15.23 71.88 12.02
CA LEU A 400 14.82 70.51 12.33
C LEU A 400 15.87 69.83 13.19
N ARG A 401 15.46 69.25 14.33
CA ARG A 401 16.32 68.40 15.16
C ARG A 401 15.58 67.10 15.47
N GLY A 402 15.95 66.02 14.79
CA GLY A 402 15.19 64.78 14.84
C GLY A 402 13.85 64.97 14.13
N ILE A 403 12.75 64.96 14.89
CA ILE A 403 11.38 65.17 14.38
C ILE A 403 10.78 66.52 14.83
N ASP A 404 11.48 67.25 15.70
CA ASP A 404 11.01 68.50 16.30
C ASP A 404 11.57 69.72 15.57
N CYS A 405 10.74 70.75 15.43
CA CYS A 405 11.14 72.05 14.88
C CYS A 405 11.45 73.02 16.02
N ILE A 406 12.73 73.32 16.20
CA ILE A 406 13.21 74.16 17.30
C ILE A 406 13.29 75.61 16.81
N PRO A 407 12.67 76.59 17.52
CA PRO A 407 12.75 77.98 17.13
C PRO A 407 14.19 78.49 17.26
N ILE A 408 14.63 79.22 16.25
CA ILE A 408 15.89 79.96 16.28
C ILE A 408 15.62 81.20 17.14
N LEU A 409 16.06 81.16 18.41
CA LEU A 409 15.92 82.29 19.31
C LEU A 409 17.03 83.29 19.02
N ASP A 410 16.67 84.44 18.44
CA ASP A 410 17.53 85.61 18.32
C ASP A 410 17.73 86.22 19.72
N GLY A 411 18.68 85.67 20.47
CA GLY A 411 19.25 86.31 21.65
C GLY A 411 20.29 87.34 21.21
N ASP A 412 19.88 88.60 21.22
CA ASP A 412 20.74 89.78 21.26
C ASP A 412 21.69 89.99 20.07
N GLY A 413 21.14 90.49 18.97
CA GLY A 413 21.77 91.59 18.22
C GLY A 413 23.13 91.36 17.53
N GLU A 414 23.50 90.14 17.16
CA GLU A 414 24.54 89.90 16.15
C GLU A 414 24.02 88.95 15.09
N GLU A 415 24.22 89.33 13.82
CA GLU A 415 23.87 88.53 12.67
C GLU A 415 24.49 87.14 12.82
N ALA A 416 23.66 86.12 13.01
CA ALA A 416 24.07 84.75 12.68
C ALA A 416 24.21 84.72 11.15
N SER A 417 25.41 85.09 10.71
CA SER A 417 25.93 84.92 9.37
C SER A 417 25.39 83.62 8.78
N SER A 418 24.88 83.71 7.56
CA SER A 418 24.64 82.59 6.65
C SER A 418 25.95 81.80 6.47
N GLY A 419 26.30 80.98 7.45
CA GLY A 419 27.23 79.88 7.28
C GLY A 419 26.41 78.78 6.64
N ASP A 420 26.83 78.37 5.45
CA ASP A 420 26.29 77.20 4.75
C ASP A 420 26.40 76.00 5.70
N VAL A 421 25.34 75.74 6.46
CA VAL A 421 25.12 74.41 7.03
C VAL A 421 24.67 73.61 5.84
N GLU A 422 25.62 72.88 5.27
CA GLU A 422 25.34 71.82 4.31
C GLU A 422 24.31 70.91 4.96
N LEU A 423 23.05 71.08 4.56
CA LEU A 423 21.95 70.18 4.90
C LEU A 423 22.29 68.87 4.23
N GLU A 424 23.00 68.00 4.96
CA GLU A 424 23.11 66.61 4.56
C GLU A 424 21.69 66.11 4.28
N PRO A 425 21.46 65.38 3.17
CA PRO A 425 20.15 64.83 2.87
C PRO A 425 19.71 64.01 4.07
N HIS A 426 18.70 64.51 4.79
CA HIS A 426 18.18 63.82 5.95
C HIS A 426 17.60 62.50 5.47
N THR A 427 18.28 61.39 5.78
CA THR A 427 17.72 60.06 5.53
C THR A 427 16.41 59.94 6.31
N PRO A 428 15.36 59.33 5.74
CA PRO A 428 14.11 59.08 6.45
C PRO A 428 14.38 58.44 7.82
N VAL A 429 13.63 58.88 8.84
CA VAL A 429 13.78 58.31 10.19
C VAL A 429 13.06 56.96 10.20
N PRO A 430 13.75 55.84 10.46
CA PRO A 430 13.09 54.54 10.56
C PRO A 430 12.24 54.49 11.82
N SER A 431 10.99 54.08 11.66
CA SER A 431 10.06 53.87 12.77
C SER A 431 10.08 52.41 13.22
N ARG A 432 9.95 52.17 14.53
CA ARG A 432 9.80 50.82 15.07
C ARG A 432 8.31 50.51 15.22
N PRO A 433 7.84 49.31 14.80
CA PRO A 433 6.47 48.92 15.10
C PRO A 433 6.25 48.87 16.62
N PRO A 434 5.06 49.31 17.10
CA PRO A 434 4.73 49.23 18.51
C PRO A 434 4.75 47.77 18.99
N PRO A 435 5.15 47.49 20.25
CA PRO A 435 5.18 46.13 20.77
C PRO A 435 3.76 45.50 20.69
N LYS A 436 3.68 44.25 20.20
CA LYS A 436 2.43 43.47 20.14
C LYS A 436 1.75 43.53 21.53
N ALA A 437 0.48 43.95 21.58
CA ALA A 437 -0.25 44.05 22.83
C ALA A 437 -0.39 42.67 23.49
N GLU A 438 0.18 42.51 24.69
CA GLU A 438 0.05 41.25 25.44
C GLU A 438 -1.43 41.02 25.85
N PRO A 439 -1.95 39.79 25.70
CA PRO A 439 -3.29 39.47 26.18
C PRO A 439 -3.39 39.64 27.71
N LEU A 440 -4.49 40.25 28.18
CA LEU A 440 -4.71 40.52 29.60
C LEU A 440 -4.51 39.28 30.47
N HIS A 441 -3.71 39.43 31.53
CA HIS A 441 -3.34 38.36 32.45
C HIS A 441 -4.59 37.63 33.00
N PRO A 442 -4.61 36.28 33.03
CA PRO A 442 -5.78 35.48 33.42
C PRO A 442 -6.38 35.86 34.79
N GLY A 443 -5.55 36.36 35.70
CA GLY A 443 -5.97 36.83 37.03
C GLY A 443 -7.00 37.97 37.00
N VAL A 444 -6.99 38.83 35.98
CA VAL A 444 -7.96 39.94 35.85
C VAL A 444 -9.34 39.41 35.47
N LEU A 445 -9.40 38.43 34.56
CA LEU A 445 -10.63 37.76 34.15
C LEU A 445 -11.29 37.00 35.32
N VAL A 446 -10.48 36.33 36.15
CA VAL A 446 -10.98 35.66 37.37
C VAL A 446 -11.54 36.68 38.37
N GLY A 447 -10.89 37.84 38.52
CA GLY A 447 -11.36 38.93 39.40
C GLY A 447 -12.73 39.48 38.98
N ILE A 448 -12.92 39.72 37.68
CA ILE A 448 -14.19 40.23 37.13
C ILE A 448 -15.32 39.19 37.31
N ALA A 449 -15.04 37.91 37.02
CA ALA A 449 -16.02 36.83 37.19
C ALA A 449 -16.42 36.62 38.65
N GLY A 450 -15.45 36.67 39.57
CA GLY A 450 -15.69 36.57 41.02
C GLY A 450 -16.54 37.72 41.57
N GLY A 451 -16.27 38.95 41.13
CA GLY A 451 -17.05 40.13 41.53
C GLY A 451 -18.51 40.08 41.07
N ALA A 452 -18.74 39.58 39.84
CA ALA A 452 -20.10 39.37 39.32
C ALA A 452 -20.87 38.33 40.13
N LEU A 453 -20.21 37.23 40.53
CA LEU A 453 -20.83 36.15 41.31
C LEU A 453 -21.25 36.61 42.71
N LEU A 454 -20.39 37.38 43.38
CA LEU A 454 -20.68 37.94 44.71
C LEU A 454 -21.86 38.93 44.67
N SER A 455 -21.95 39.72 43.60
CA SER A 455 -23.05 40.67 43.40
C SER A 455 -24.40 39.94 43.21
N LEU A 456 -24.42 38.84 42.45
CA LEU A 456 -25.61 38.01 42.27
C LEU A 456 -26.06 37.34 43.58
N LEU A 457 -25.11 36.85 44.38
CA LEU A 457 -25.41 36.27 45.69
C LEU A 457 -26.03 37.30 46.64
N ALA A 458 -25.50 38.53 46.66
CA ALA A 458 -26.06 39.62 47.47
C ALA A 458 -27.51 39.97 47.05
N LEU A 459 -27.78 40.03 45.75
CA LEU A 459 -29.13 40.28 45.23
C LEU A 459 -30.12 39.17 45.56
N SER A 460 -29.68 37.90 45.49
CA SER A 460 -30.50 36.75 45.86
C SER A 460 -30.84 36.71 47.35
N ALA A 461 -29.89 37.06 48.22
CA ALA A 461 -30.12 37.18 49.66
C ALA A 461 -31.10 38.30 50.00
N LEU A 462 -31.00 39.45 49.31
CA LEU A 462 -31.95 40.55 49.44
C LEU A 462 -33.37 40.13 49.01
N GLY A 463 -33.48 39.40 47.90
CA GLY A 463 -34.76 38.84 47.43
C GLY A 463 -35.42 37.90 48.45
N PHE A 464 -34.63 37.00 49.04
CA PHE A 464 -35.12 36.10 50.09
C PHE A 464 -35.62 36.86 51.33
N HIS A 465 -34.90 37.93 51.72
CA HIS A 465 -35.26 38.74 52.87
C HIS A 465 -36.55 39.56 52.66
N LEU A 466 -36.81 39.99 51.42
CA LEU A 466 -38.05 40.66 51.04
C LEU A 466 -39.24 39.68 50.98
N ALA A 467 -39.04 38.46 50.46
CA ALA A 467 -40.05 37.42 50.44
C ALA A 467 -40.50 37.03 51.86
N ARG A 468 -39.56 36.94 52.80
CA ARG A 468 -39.85 36.60 54.21
C ARG A 468 -40.66 37.67 54.95
N LYS A 469 -40.63 38.94 54.51
CA LYS A 469 -41.47 40.02 55.06
C LYS A 469 -42.93 40.00 54.57
N ARG A 470 -43.26 39.27 53.49
CA ARG A 470 -44.63 39.19 52.92
C ARG A 470 -45.52 38.07 53.51
N CYS A 471 -44.98 37.17 54.32
CA CYS A 471 -45.72 36.01 54.87
C CYS A 471 -45.86 36.04 56.41
N ARG A 472 -46.42 37.11 56.97
CA ARG A 472 -47.09 37.08 58.29
C ARG A 472 -48.52 37.61 58.12
N SER A 473 -49.51 36.75 58.33
CA SER A 473 -50.94 37.05 58.22
C SER A 473 -51.42 37.88 59.41
N HIS A 474 -52.31 38.85 59.15
CA HIS A 474 -53.02 39.61 60.19
C HIS A 474 -54.44 39.04 60.34
N GLY A 475 -54.79 38.66 61.57
CA GLY A 475 -56.11 38.18 61.95
C GLY A 475 -57.15 39.30 62.02
N SER A 476 -58.40 38.85 61.88
CA SER A 476 -59.67 39.60 61.92
C SER A 476 -59.89 40.44 63.18
N MET A 477 -60.47 41.64 63.03
CA MET A 477 -61.57 42.18 63.87
C MET A 477 -62.17 43.46 63.26
N ASP A 478 -63.49 43.45 63.08
CA ASP A 478 -64.36 44.61 62.84
C ASP A 478 -64.51 45.47 64.11
N TYR A 479 -64.63 46.80 63.99
CA TYR A 479 -65.58 47.61 64.78
C TYR A 479 -65.84 49.01 64.18
N LYS A 480 -67.09 49.45 64.35
CA LYS A 480 -67.74 50.69 63.92
C LYS A 480 -67.27 51.95 64.68
N TYR A 481 -67.18 53.06 63.93
CA TYR A 481 -67.56 54.46 64.22
C TYR A 481 -67.38 55.05 65.63
N SER A 482 -66.54 56.08 65.78
CA SER A 482 -66.95 57.46 66.17
C SER A 482 -65.76 58.38 66.47
N GLY A 483 -65.76 59.58 65.86
CA GLY A 483 -65.37 60.85 66.48
C GLY A 483 -63.90 61.19 66.77
N PRO A 484 -63.57 62.49 66.95
CA PRO A 484 -62.27 63.08 66.58
C PRO A 484 -61.41 63.52 67.78
N HIS A 485 -60.08 63.37 67.70
CA HIS A 485 -59.03 64.34 68.12
C HIS A 485 -57.64 63.67 68.20
N GLU A 486 -56.65 64.34 67.57
CA GLU A 486 -55.24 64.56 67.93
C GLU A 486 -54.25 63.46 68.40
N LYS A 487 -53.04 63.60 67.79
CA LYS A 487 -51.65 63.49 68.34
C LYS A 487 -51.13 62.10 68.70
N GLU A 488 -50.21 61.52 67.93
CA GLU A 488 -48.76 61.80 67.81
C GLU A 488 -47.93 60.73 68.55
N LEU A 489 -47.05 60.08 67.77
CA LEU A 489 -45.66 59.67 68.04
C LEU A 489 -45.30 58.90 69.32
N GLY A 490 -44.54 57.82 69.11
CA GLY A 490 -43.51 57.41 70.09
C GLY A 490 -43.17 55.92 70.07
N LEU A 491 -42.26 55.53 69.17
CA LEU A 491 -41.51 54.27 69.24
C LEU A 491 -40.56 54.30 70.44
N GLN A 492 -40.37 53.16 71.13
CA GLN A 492 -39.05 52.59 71.46
C GLN A 492 -39.14 51.22 72.20
N PRO A 493 -38.05 50.42 72.26
CA PRO A 493 -38.08 48.96 72.13
C PRO A 493 -37.56 48.19 73.37
N VAL A 494 -37.65 46.85 73.34
CA VAL A 494 -37.02 45.94 74.33
C VAL A 494 -36.59 44.60 73.65
N PRO A 495 -35.78 43.70 74.26
CA PRO A 495 -34.52 43.20 73.71
C PRO A 495 -34.47 41.66 73.55
N SER A 496 -33.30 41.13 73.18
CA SER A 496 -32.95 39.71 72.99
C SER A 496 -33.12 38.80 74.21
N ALA A 497 -33.54 37.53 74.00
CA ALA A 497 -33.05 36.36 74.75
C ALA A 497 -33.42 35.00 74.08
N GLN A 498 -32.39 34.19 73.80
CA GLN A 498 -32.20 32.73 74.07
C GLN A 498 -33.28 31.70 73.64
N LYS A 499 -32.97 30.84 72.64
CA LYS A 499 -32.44 29.43 72.70
C LYS A 499 -33.56 28.37 72.89
N PRO A 500 -33.40 27.09 72.48
CA PRO A 500 -32.18 26.28 72.31
C PRO A 500 -31.62 26.21 70.90
#